data_AF-A0A5W5H3M8-F1
#
_entry.id   AF-A0A5W5H3M8-F1
#
_cell.length_a   1.000
_cell.length_b   1.000
_cell.length_c   1.000
_cell.angle_alpha   90.00
_cell.angle_beta   90.00
_cell.angle_gamma   90.00
#
_symmetry.space_group_name_H-M   'P 1'
#
loop_
_entity.id
_entity.type
_entity.pdbx_description
1 polymer ?
#
loop_
_entity_poly.entity_id
_entity_poly.type
_entity_poly.pdbx_seq_one_letter_code
_entity_poly.pdbx_strand_id
1 'polypeptide(L)'
;MEMKSNNNLTGYVAINNDLGFFLDAEKFAPLLSINDEASVLLRLSLLIENFLEVFINNVRKPGTEQFVKPSRYFTPKLEICVALGLPLSIANSLVKLNSIRNKFAHKIDYSMTSEDYLEIERSVNIIDINEVNPLNAFNMESLQYMFSAGVDSLMFIKNAEFSMPEKVRRLHRLVGAIYILSNKCAFFTLNELKRQDRLSMNKVQE
;
A
#
# COMPACT_ATOMS: atom_id res chain seq x y z
N MET A 1 -17.14 28.48 -28.87
CA MET A 1 -17.37 27.13 -29.40
C MET A 1 -16.68 26.16 -28.45
N GLU A 2 -17.49 25.35 -27.80
CA GLU A 2 -17.18 24.52 -26.64
C GLU A 2 -16.12 23.45 -26.92
N MET A 3 -15.32 23.12 -25.90
CA MET A 3 -15.25 21.75 -25.40
C MET A 3 -15.16 21.81 -23.87
N LYS A 4 -16.31 21.63 -23.21
CA LYS A 4 -16.39 21.24 -21.80
C LYS A 4 -15.89 19.79 -21.69
N SER A 5 -14.82 19.54 -20.96
CA SER A 5 -14.57 18.18 -20.45
C SER A 5 -15.39 18.01 -19.17
N ASN A 6 -16.66 17.65 -19.33
CA ASN A 6 -17.46 17.07 -18.25
C ASN A 6 -16.88 15.70 -17.90
N ASN A 7 -16.00 15.65 -16.91
CA ASN A 7 -15.78 14.44 -16.13
C ASN A 7 -16.47 14.64 -14.78
N ASN A 8 -17.77 14.36 -14.75
CA ASN A 8 -18.52 14.15 -13.51
C ASN A 8 -17.98 12.88 -12.84
N LEU A 9 -16.90 13.06 -12.09
CA LEU A 9 -16.33 12.05 -11.21
C LEU A 9 -16.95 12.24 -9.82
N THR A 10 -18.15 11.70 -9.64
CA THR A 10 -18.88 11.66 -8.37
C THR A 10 -18.17 10.69 -7.43
N GLY A 11 -17.48 11.21 -6.39
CA GLY A 11 -16.93 10.37 -5.31
C GLY A 11 -15.56 10.74 -4.75
N TYR A 12 -14.95 11.86 -5.15
CA TYR A 12 -13.63 12.23 -4.63
C TYR A 12 -13.75 13.03 -3.32
N VAL A 13 -13.23 12.45 -2.24
CA VAL A 13 -12.98 13.17 -0.99
C VAL A 13 -11.60 13.82 -1.11
N ALA A 14 -11.54 15.16 -1.09
CA ALA A 14 -10.27 15.87 -0.98
C ALA A 14 -9.68 15.61 0.41
N ILE A 15 -8.67 14.75 0.47
CA ILE A 15 -7.93 14.49 1.70
C ILE A 15 -6.81 15.54 1.78
N ASN A 16 -6.92 16.51 2.70
CA ASN A 16 -5.90 17.53 2.97
C ASN A 16 -4.62 16.97 3.63
N ASN A 17 -4.27 15.71 3.38
CA ASN A 17 -3.09 15.04 3.93
C ASN A 17 -2.29 14.42 2.77
N ASP A 18 -0.98 14.23 2.94
CA ASP A 18 -0.01 13.65 1.98
C ASP A 18 -0.31 12.19 1.54
N LEU A 19 -1.54 11.71 1.75
CA LEU A 19 -2.01 10.38 1.42
C LEU A 19 -2.19 10.15 -0.08
N GLY A 20 -2.24 11.23 -0.88
CA GLY A 20 -2.30 11.15 -2.34
C GLY A 20 -1.15 10.33 -2.94
N PHE A 21 0.01 10.29 -2.28
CA PHE A 21 1.17 9.52 -2.75
C PHE A 21 0.95 7.98 -2.74
N PHE A 22 0.15 7.44 -1.82
CA PHE A 22 -0.01 5.98 -1.65
C PHE A 22 -1.12 5.38 -2.49
N LEU A 23 -2.11 6.20 -2.82
CA LEU A 23 -3.28 5.81 -3.62
C LEU A 23 -3.04 6.02 -5.12
N ASP A 24 -1.89 6.58 -5.50
CA ASP A 24 -1.56 6.91 -6.87
C ASP A 24 -1.09 5.68 -7.66
N ALA A 25 -2.01 5.13 -8.46
CA ALA A 25 -1.74 4.02 -9.37
C ALA A 25 -0.64 4.34 -10.39
N GLU A 26 -0.38 5.63 -10.69
CA GLU A 26 0.68 6.06 -11.61
C GLU A 26 2.08 5.80 -11.04
N LYS A 27 2.22 5.57 -9.72
CA LYS A 27 3.49 5.13 -9.12
C LYS A 27 3.78 3.65 -9.33
N PHE A 28 2.73 2.83 -9.45
CA PHE A 28 2.85 1.38 -9.62
C PHE A 28 2.93 0.98 -11.09
N ALA A 29 2.21 1.68 -11.98
CA ALA A 29 2.17 1.34 -13.40
C ALA A 29 3.56 1.27 -14.07
N PRO A 30 4.52 2.20 -13.82
CA PRO A 30 5.86 2.12 -14.38
C PRO A 30 6.69 0.92 -13.88
N LEU A 31 6.29 0.30 -12.76
CA LEU A 31 7.00 -0.89 -12.25
C LEU A 31 6.70 -2.13 -13.08
N LEU A 32 5.55 -2.17 -13.75
CA LEU A 32 5.12 -3.28 -14.59
C LEU A 32 5.96 -3.43 -15.86
N SER A 33 6.66 -2.38 -16.29
CA SER A 33 7.56 -2.39 -17.45
C SER A 33 9.02 -2.74 -17.10
N ILE A 34 9.35 -2.93 -15.82
CA ILE A 34 10.71 -3.22 -15.37
C ILE A 34 10.91 -4.73 -15.25
N ASN A 35 11.95 -5.24 -15.93
CA ASN A 35 12.28 -6.68 -15.93
C ASN A 35 13.31 -7.10 -14.87
N ASP A 36 13.93 -6.13 -14.20
CA ASP A 36 14.91 -6.36 -13.15
C ASP A 36 14.23 -6.47 -11.77
N GLU A 37 14.36 -7.63 -11.13
CA GLU A 37 13.67 -7.96 -9.88
C GLU A 37 14.14 -7.08 -8.72
N ALA A 38 15.46 -6.82 -8.66
CA ALA A 38 16.05 -5.97 -7.63
C ALA A 38 15.55 -4.53 -7.72
N SER A 39 15.48 -3.98 -8.94
CA SER A 39 14.97 -2.62 -9.20
C SER A 39 13.49 -2.49 -8.85
N VAL A 40 12.65 -3.47 -9.21
CA VAL A 40 11.22 -3.47 -8.84
C VAL A 40 11.10 -3.51 -7.32
N LEU A 41 11.78 -4.44 -6.67
CA LEU A 41 11.71 -4.63 -5.23
C LEU A 41 12.17 -3.39 -4.46
N LEU A 42 13.29 -2.77 -4.89
CA LEU A 42 13.79 -1.54 -4.28
C LEU A 42 12.73 -0.41 -4.34
N ARG A 43 12.10 -0.22 -5.51
CA ARG A 43 11.06 0.81 -5.67
C ARG A 43 9.83 0.52 -4.82
N LEU A 44 9.41 -0.74 -4.74
CA LEU A 44 8.30 -1.16 -3.87
C LEU A 44 8.63 -0.95 -2.38
N SER A 45 9.85 -1.25 -1.94
CA SER A 45 10.30 -0.96 -0.58
C SER A 45 10.31 0.53 -0.26
N LEU A 46 10.74 1.38 -1.20
CA LEU A 46 10.70 2.84 -1.03
C LEU A 46 9.27 3.38 -0.90
N LEU A 47 8.31 2.85 -1.67
CA LEU A 47 6.89 3.22 -1.54
C LEU A 47 6.37 2.89 -0.13
N ILE A 48 6.70 1.71 0.38
CA ILE A 48 6.32 1.29 1.73
C ILE A 48 7.03 2.10 2.83
N GLU A 49 8.32 2.41 2.66
CA GLU A 49 9.05 3.23 3.63
C GLU A 49 8.49 4.64 3.72
N ASN A 50 8.04 5.20 2.59
CA ASN A 50 7.32 6.46 2.56
C ASN A 50 5.98 6.34 3.30
N PHE A 51 5.28 5.20 3.18
CA PHE A 51 4.04 4.95 3.90
C PHE A 51 4.25 5.01 5.41
N LEU A 52 5.26 4.32 5.92
CA LEU A 52 5.57 4.33 7.35
C LEU A 52 5.82 5.76 7.84
N GLU A 53 6.52 6.58 7.04
CA GLU A 53 6.80 7.97 7.37
C GLU A 53 5.53 8.84 7.40
N VAL A 54 4.68 8.73 6.38
CA VAL A 54 3.41 9.46 6.34
C VAL A 54 2.50 9.01 7.47
N PHE A 55 2.40 7.70 7.74
CA PHE A 55 1.62 7.17 8.84
C PHE A 55 2.07 7.77 10.18
N ILE A 56 3.37 7.71 10.49
CA ILE A 56 3.92 8.28 11.73
C ILE A 56 3.59 9.76 11.82
N ASN A 57 3.86 10.54 10.77
CA ASN A 57 3.69 11.99 10.80
C ASN A 57 2.21 12.42 10.94
N ASN A 58 1.29 11.65 10.39
CA ASN A 58 -0.13 11.98 10.41
C ASN A 58 -0.85 11.42 11.64
N VAL A 59 -0.51 10.21 12.10
CA VAL A 59 -1.22 9.52 13.18
C VAL A 59 -0.67 9.88 14.56
N ARG A 60 0.62 10.22 14.69
CA ARG A 60 1.18 10.59 15.99
C ARG A 60 0.48 11.81 16.57
N LYS A 61 0.42 11.85 17.90
CA LYS A 61 -0.07 13.02 18.63
C LYS A 61 0.85 14.22 18.38
N PRO A 62 0.31 15.44 18.13
CA PRO A 62 1.12 16.65 17.99
C PRO A 62 2.03 16.87 19.19
N GLY A 63 3.26 17.33 18.94
CA GLY A 63 4.26 17.55 19.98
C GLY A 63 5.02 16.28 20.39
N THR A 64 4.83 15.14 19.73
CA THR A 64 5.63 13.93 20.00
C THR A 64 6.94 13.92 19.21
N GLU A 65 7.04 14.68 18.12
CA GLU A 65 8.21 14.81 17.24
C GLU A 65 9.49 15.30 17.94
N GLN A 66 9.33 16.00 19.06
CA GLN A 66 10.43 16.47 19.92
C GLN A 66 11.09 15.31 20.69
N PHE A 67 10.38 14.19 20.91
CA PHE A 67 10.89 13.02 21.61
C PHE A 67 11.11 11.82 20.69
N VAL A 68 10.23 11.65 19.69
CA VAL A 68 10.27 10.52 18.76
C VAL A 68 10.49 11.06 17.36
N LYS A 69 11.74 10.97 16.90
CA LYS A 69 12.12 11.33 15.53
C LYS A 69 11.96 10.11 14.62
N PRO A 70 11.39 10.25 13.42
CA PRO A 70 11.35 9.18 12.43
C PRO A 70 12.77 8.66 12.16
N SER A 71 12.97 7.35 12.31
CA SER A 71 14.24 6.71 11.98
C SER A 71 14.47 6.70 10.46
N ARG A 72 15.74 6.68 10.03
CA ARG A 72 16.07 6.40 8.62
C ARG A 72 15.87 4.93 8.22
N TYR A 73 15.80 4.03 9.20
CA TYR A 73 15.72 2.60 8.95
C TYR A 73 14.28 2.10 8.96
N PHE A 74 13.99 1.10 8.14
CA PHE A 74 12.68 0.47 8.03
C PHE A 74 12.17 -0.07 9.38
N THR A 75 12.97 -0.88 10.08
CA THR A 75 12.50 -1.59 11.29
C THR A 75 12.04 -0.63 12.39
N PRO A 76 12.82 0.39 12.81
CA PRO A 76 12.34 1.31 13.83
C PRO A 76 11.16 2.16 13.38
N LYS A 77 11.02 2.49 12.07
CA LYS A 77 9.80 3.13 11.56
C LYS A 77 8.59 2.21 11.77
N LEU A 78 8.71 0.93 11.42
CA LEU A 78 7.64 -0.05 11.61
C LEU A 78 7.26 -0.23 13.09
N GLU A 79 8.25 -0.31 13.99
CA GLU A 79 8.02 -0.39 15.43
C GLU A 79 7.20 0.79 15.95
N ILE A 80 7.51 2.01 15.50
CA ILE A 80 6.72 3.21 15.85
C ILE A 80 5.30 3.10 15.28
N CYS A 81 5.13 2.67 14.03
CA CYS A 81 3.79 2.49 13.46
C CYS A 81 2.95 1.48 14.24
N VAL A 82 3.54 0.36 14.66
CA VAL A 82 2.86 -0.64 15.50
C VAL A 82 2.50 -0.05 16.86
N ALA A 83 3.41 0.69 17.49
CA ALA A 83 3.14 1.38 18.76
C ALA A 83 2.03 2.44 18.63
N LEU A 84 1.86 3.03 17.44
CA LEU A 84 0.77 3.95 17.10
C LEU A 84 -0.54 3.25 16.71
N GLY A 85 -0.57 1.92 16.70
CA GLY A 85 -1.79 1.13 16.49
C GLY A 85 -1.93 0.49 15.09
N LEU A 86 -0.88 0.47 14.27
CA LEU A 86 -0.91 -0.25 12.99
C LEU A 86 -1.26 -1.74 13.22
N PRO A 87 -2.25 -2.31 12.50
CA PRO A 87 -2.63 -3.71 12.64
C PRO A 87 -1.45 -4.66 12.43
N LEU A 88 -1.36 -5.70 13.27
CA LEU A 88 -0.27 -6.67 13.20
C LEU A 88 -0.27 -7.45 11.88
N SER A 89 -1.45 -7.69 11.29
CA SER A 89 -1.58 -8.33 9.97
C SER A 89 -0.88 -7.51 8.86
N ILE A 90 -1.05 -6.19 8.88
CA ILE A 90 -0.32 -5.26 8.00
C ILE A 90 1.17 -5.32 8.34
N ALA A 91 1.56 -5.15 9.61
CA ALA A 91 2.96 -5.13 10.01
C ALA A 91 3.72 -6.40 9.59
N ASN A 92 3.09 -7.57 9.76
CA ASN A 92 3.64 -8.86 9.34
C ASN A 92 3.87 -8.93 7.81
N SER A 93 2.96 -8.35 7.02
CA SER A 93 3.11 -8.26 5.56
C SER A 93 4.30 -7.37 5.17
N LEU A 94 4.51 -6.27 5.89
CA LEU A 94 5.64 -5.36 5.68
C LEU A 94 6.98 -6.00 6.06
N VAL A 95 7.03 -6.79 7.15
CA VAL A 95 8.22 -7.56 7.55
C VAL A 95 8.63 -8.56 6.46
N LYS A 96 7.66 -9.23 5.83
CA LYS A 96 7.92 -10.18 4.74
C LYS A 96 8.55 -9.50 3.52
N LEU A 97 8.00 -8.35 3.09
CA LEU A 97 8.60 -7.55 2.03
C LEU A 97 10.04 -7.16 2.37
N ASN A 98 10.28 -6.64 3.58
CA ASN A 98 11.62 -6.24 4.01
C ASN A 98 12.60 -7.42 4.06
N SER A 99 12.12 -8.60 4.44
CA SER A 99 12.91 -9.83 4.46
C SER A 99 13.38 -10.21 3.06
N ILE A 100 12.50 -10.13 2.05
CA ILE A 100 12.87 -10.41 0.65
C ILE A 100 13.83 -9.34 0.13
N ARG A 101 13.60 -8.06 0.44
CA ARG A 101 14.53 -6.98 0.10
C ARG A 101 15.92 -7.21 0.69
N ASN A 102 16.00 -7.71 1.91
CA ASN A 102 17.28 -8.04 2.56
C ASN A 102 17.98 -9.23 1.89
N LYS A 103 17.24 -10.23 1.37
CA LYS A 103 17.85 -11.31 0.58
C LYS A 103 18.59 -10.75 -0.65
N PHE A 104 17.97 -9.84 -1.39
CA PHE A 104 18.59 -9.16 -2.54
C PHE A 104 19.79 -8.29 -2.14
N ALA A 105 19.75 -7.64 -0.99
CA ALA A 105 20.86 -6.80 -0.52
C ALA A 105 22.10 -7.59 -0.08
N HIS A 106 21.92 -8.81 0.44
CA HIS A 106 23.01 -9.63 1.00
C HIS A 106 23.54 -10.71 0.06
N LYS A 107 22.79 -11.07 -0.99
CA LYS A 107 23.14 -12.15 -1.92
C LYS A 107 23.14 -11.60 -3.34
N ILE A 108 24.34 -11.33 -3.88
CA ILE A 108 24.54 -10.73 -5.21
C ILE A 108 23.83 -11.53 -6.32
N ASP A 109 23.87 -12.86 -6.24
CA ASP A 109 23.29 -13.76 -7.24
C ASP A 109 21.87 -14.25 -6.88
N TYR A 110 21.17 -13.54 -6.00
CA TYR A 110 19.80 -13.92 -5.64
C TYR A 110 18.83 -13.67 -6.78
N SER A 111 17.99 -14.65 -7.08
CA SER A 111 16.80 -14.48 -7.91
C SER A 111 15.55 -14.78 -7.08
N MET A 112 14.52 -13.97 -7.28
CA MET A 112 13.25 -14.13 -6.59
C MET A 112 12.61 -15.47 -6.98
N THR A 113 12.26 -16.24 -5.97
CA THR A 113 11.54 -17.50 -6.12
C THR A 113 10.04 -17.26 -6.13
N SER A 114 9.27 -18.23 -6.61
CA SER A 114 7.81 -18.11 -6.54
C SER A 114 7.29 -18.06 -5.11
N GLU A 115 7.96 -18.75 -4.17
CA GLU A 115 7.55 -18.73 -2.77
C GLU A 115 7.70 -17.35 -2.13
N ASP A 116 8.71 -16.56 -2.53
CA ASP A 116 8.91 -15.22 -1.98
C ASP A 116 7.68 -14.31 -2.19
N TYR A 117 7.17 -14.22 -3.42
CA TYR A 117 6.03 -13.34 -3.68
C TYR A 117 4.72 -13.96 -3.14
N LEU A 118 4.58 -15.30 -3.19
CA LEU A 118 3.40 -15.99 -2.66
C LEU A 118 3.28 -15.80 -1.14
N GLU A 119 4.39 -15.79 -0.39
CA GLU A 119 4.35 -15.51 1.04
C GLU A 119 3.81 -14.11 1.35
N ILE A 120 4.18 -13.11 0.54
CA ILE A 120 3.63 -11.75 0.63
C ILE A 120 2.14 -11.76 0.29
N GLU A 121 1.76 -12.33 -0.86
CA GLU A 121 0.36 -12.40 -1.30
C GLU A 121 -0.53 -13.03 -0.23
N ARG A 122 -0.13 -14.18 0.32
CA ARG A 122 -0.86 -14.85 1.40
C ARG A 122 -1.01 -13.92 2.62
N SER A 123 0.05 -13.23 3.03
CA SER A 123 -0.06 -12.29 4.17
C SER A 123 -0.96 -11.09 3.89
N VAL A 124 -0.97 -10.58 2.66
CA VAL A 124 -1.82 -9.45 2.30
C VAL A 124 -3.29 -9.87 2.22
N ASN A 125 -3.56 -11.07 1.70
CA ASN A 125 -4.92 -11.58 1.53
C ASN A 125 -5.62 -11.88 2.86
N ILE A 126 -4.88 -12.29 3.90
CA ILE A 126 -5.48 -12.55 5.22
C ILE A 126 -5.82 -11.29 6.02
N ILE A 127 -5.36 -10.10 5.61
CA ILE A 127 -5.69 -8.85 6.31
C ILE A 127 -7.20 -8.61 6.22
N ASP A 128 -7.86 -8.65 7.37
CA ASP A 128 -9.31 -8.53 7.48
C ASP A 128 -9.79 -7.10 7.19
N ILE A 129 -10.98 -6.99 6.59
CA ILE A 129 -11.59 -5.71 6.27
C ILE A 129 -11.93 -4.89 7.53
N ASN A 130 -12.23 -5.56 8.64
CA ASN A 130 -12.53 -4.95 9.92
C ASN A 130 -11.27 -4.38 10.60
N GLU A 131 -10.09 -4.93 10.32
CA GLU A 131 -8.82 -4.38 10.81
C GLU A 131 -8.49 -3.05 10.13
N VAL A 132 -8.88 -2.87 8.87
CA VAL A 132 -8.60 -1.64 8.10
C VAL A 132 -9.73 -0.61 8.17
N ASN A 133 -10.95 -1.03 8.54
CA ASN A 133 -12.14 -0.17 8.63
C ASN A 133 -12.89 -0.32 9.96
N PRO A 134 -12.20 -0.21 11.11
CA PRO A 134 -12.79 -0.53 12.41
C PRO A 134 -13.99 0.35 12.78
N LEU A 135 -14.09 1.56 12.21
CA LEU A 135 -15.17 2.51 12.48
C LEU A 135 -16.29 2.47 11.44
N ASN A 136 -16.25 1.54 10.48
CA ASN A 136 -17.13 1.55 9.31
C ASN A 136 -17.17 2.93 8.63
N ALA A 137 -16.02 3.61 8.62
CA ALA A 137 -15.93 5.00 8.19
C ALA A 137 -16.19 5.19 6.69
N PHE A 138 -15.91 4.14 5.92
CA PHE A 138 -16.07 4.06 4.47
C PHE A 138 -17.00 2.92 4.11
N ASN A 139 -17.84 3.14 3.07
CA ASN A 139 -18.55 2.03 2.43
C ASN A 139 -17.54 1.19 1.66
N MET A 140 -17.30 -0.04 2.14
CA MET A 140 -16.32 -0.95 1.57
C MET A 140 -16.90 -1.91 0.53
N GLU A 141 -18.16 -1.75 0.12
CA GLU A 141 -18.80 -2.58 -0.92
C GLU A 141 -17.98 -2.59 -2.22
N SER A 142 -17.49 -1.42 -2.64
CA SER A 142 -16.61 -1.27 -3.82
C SER A 142 -15.24 -1.93 -3.67
N LEU A 143 -14.80 -2.22 -2.44
CA LEU A 143 -13.51 -2.85 -2.15
C LEU A 143 -13.63 -4.33 -1.78
N GLN A 144 -14.85 -4.83 -1.55
CA GLN A 144 -15.07 -6.20 -1.07
C GLN A 144 -14.45 -7.24 -2.01
N TYR A 145 -14.41 -6.95 -3.32
CA TYR A 145 -13.73 -7.79 -4.28
C TYR A 145 -12.19 -7.78 -4.12
N MET A 146 -11.58 -6.63 -3.79
CA MET A 146 -10.14 -6.55 -3.50
C MET A 146 -9.76 -7.36 -2.25
N PHE A 147 -10.62 -7.35 -1.22
CA PHE A 147 -10.37 -8.11 0.00
C PHE A 147 -10.59 -9.62 -0.17
N SER A 148 -11.58 -10.02 -0.98
CA SER A 148 -11.89 -11.44 -1.20
C SER A 148 -11.01 -12.10 -2.25
N ALA A 149 -10.76 -11.45 -3.38
CA ALA A 149 -9.95 -12.00 -4.48
C ALA A 149 -8.47 -11.60 -4.42
N GLY A 150 -8.08 -10.66 -3.55
CA GLY A 150 -6.67 -10.27 -3.40
C GLY A 150 -6.07 -9.79 -4.71
N VAL A 151 -4.85 -10.26 -5.02
CA VAL A 151 -4.12 -9.89 -6.25
C VAL A 151 -4.91 -10.21 -7.52
N ASP A 152 -5.73 -11.26 -7.51
CA ASP A 152 -6.54 -11.66 -8.67
C ASP A 152 -7.70 -10.70 -8.95
N SER A 153 -7.97 -9.74 -8.03
CA SER A 153 -8.89 -8.65 -8.29
C SER A 153 -8.38 -7.64 -9.32
N LEU A 154 -7.07 -7.61 -9.58
CA LEU A 154 -6.42 -6.58 -10.39
C LEU A 154 -6.42 -6.96 -11.88
N MET A 155 -6.94 -6.05 -12.71
CA MET A 155 -7.06 -6.30 -14.17
C MET A 155 -5.71 -6.54 -14.86
N PHE A 156 -4.64 -5.85 -14.45
CA PHE A 156 -3.31 -6.05 -15.06
C PHE A 156 -2.70 -7.42 -14.73
N ILE A 157 -3.10 -8.05 -13.62
CA ILE A 157 -2.70 -9.42 -13.28
C ILE A 157 -3.35 -10.40 -14.25
N LYS A 158 -4.68 -10.28 -14.44
CA LYS A 158 -5.43 -11.10 -15.39
C LYS A 158 -4.86 -11.00 -16.81
N ASN A 159 -4.43 -9.81 -17.22
CA ASN A 159 -3.81 -9.61 -18.54
C ASN A 159 -2.42 -10.25 -18.66
N ALA A 160 -1.63 -10.26 -17.59
CA ALA A 160 -0.28 -10.82 -17.57
C ALA A 160 -0.28 -12.37 -17.59
N GLU A 161 -1.28 -13.01 -16.99
CA GLU A 161 -1.33 -14.48 -16.82
C GLU A 161 -1.27 -15.26 -18.14
N PHE A 162 -1.86 -14.72 -19.21
CA PHE A 162 -2.00 -15.39 -20.50
C PHE A 162 -0.91 -15.05 -21.53
N SER A 163 -0.10 -14.01 -21.30
CA SER A 163 0.71 -13.40 -22.36
C SER A 163 2.19 -13.24 -22.03
N MET A 164 2.59 -13.44 -20.77
CA MET A 164 3.92 -13.04 -20.30
C MET A 164 4.78 -14.23 -19.79
N PRO A 165 6.12 -14.16 -19.92
CA PRO A 165 7.03 -15.13 -19.32
C PRO A 165 6.84 -15.25 -17.80
N GLU A 166 7.15 -16.40 -17.22
CA GLU A 166 6.98 -16.67 -15.78
C GLU A 166 7.59 -15.57 -14.90
N LYS A 167 8.85 -15.20 -15.14
CA LYS A 167 9.55 -14.14 -14.40
C LYS A 167 8.76 -12.82 -14.38
N VAL A 168 8.22 -12.41 -15.52
CA VAL A 168 7.45 -11.18 -15.67
C VAL A 168 6.12 -11.28 -14.91
N ARG A 169 5.45 -12.45 -14.99
CA ARG A 169 4.23 -12.71 -14.20
C ARG A 169 4.49 -12.62 -12.71
N ARG A 170 5.60 -13.18 -12.20
CA ARG A 170 5.99 -13.07 -10.78
C ARG A 170 6.17 -11.62 -10.34
N LEU A 171 6.79 -10.78 -11.18
CA LEU A 171 6.94 -9.35 -10.89
C LEU A 171 5.61 -8.60 -10.88
N HIS A 172 4.74 -8.87 -11.85
CA HIS A 172 3.40 -8.28 -11.88
C HIS A 172 2.62 -8.64 -10.61
N ARG A 173 2.67 -9.90 -10.21
CA ARG A 173 2.05 -10.41 -8.99
C ARG A 173 2.60 -9.75 -7.72
N LEU A 174 3.93 -9.60 -7.61
CA LEU A 174 4.56 -8.84 -6.52
C LEU A 174 4.07 -7.38 -6.48
N VAL A 175 4.07 -6.69 -7.63
CA VAL A 175 3.57 -5.30 -7.73
C VAL A 175 2.11 -5.22 -7.30
N GLY A 176 1.27 -6.16 -7.73
CA GLY A 176 -0.12 -6.27 -7.32
C GLY A 176 -0.32 -6.49 -5.82
N ALA A 177 0.48 -7.37 -5.22
CA ALA A 177 0.45 -7.62 -3.78
C ALA A 177 0.74 -6.34 -2.98
N ILE A 178 1.78 -5.60 -3.37
CA ILE A 178 2.17 -4.36 -2.69
C ILE A 178 1.20 -3.22 -2.99
N TYR A 179 0.60 -3.18 -4.18
CA TYR A 179 -0.47 -2.23 -4.50
C TYR A 179 -1.68 -2.42 -3.56
N ILE A 180 -2.12 -3.67 -3.37
CA ILE A 180 -3.23 -3.97 -2.46
C ILE A 180 -2.85 -3.65 -1.02
N LEU A 181 -1.65 -4.05 -0.59
CA LEU A 181 -1.16 -3.73 0.76
C LEU A 181 -1.14 -2.22 1.01
N SER A 182 -0.69 -1.43 0.03
CA SER A 182 -0.65 0.04 0.12
C SER A 182 -2.06 0.64 0.23
N ASN A 183 -3.03 0.09 -0.52
CA ASN A 183 -4.43 0.47 -0.38
C ASN A 183 -4.97 0.14 1.02
N LYS A 184 -4.75 -1.07 1.53
CA LYS A 184 -5.15 -1.48 2.89
C LYS A 184 -4.55 -0.57 3.96
N CYS A 185 -3.27 -0.22 3.82
CA CYS A 185 -2.56 0.74 4.67
C CYS A 185 -3.21 2.13 4.63
N ALA A 186 -3.53 2.63 3.44
CA ALA A 186 -4.17 3.93 3.26
C ALA A 186 -5.58 3.97 3.90
N PHE A 187 -6.41 2.94 3.69
CA PHE A 187 -7.73 2.85 4.31
C PHE A 187 -7.68 2.82 5.84
N PHE A 188 -6.74 2.06 6.41
CA PHE A 188 -6.51 2.07 7.86
C PHE A 188 -6.10 3.46 8.36
N THR A 189 -5.14 4.11 7.67
CA THR A 189 -4.67 5.45 8.04
C THR A 189 -5.80 6.47 8.01
N LEU A 190 -6.65 6.42 6.98
CA LEU A 190 -7.80 7.29 6.87
C LEU A 190 -8.83 7.08 8.00
N ASN A 191 -9.08 5.82 8.37
CA ASN A 191 -9.92 5.50 9.52
C ASN A 191 -9.33 6.07 10.81
N GLU A 192 -8.03 5.94 11.00
CA GLU A 192 -7.34 6.45 12.18
C GLU A 192 -7.38 7.98 12.25
N LEU A 193 -7.18 8.67 11.13
CA LEU A 193 -7.31 10.12 11.08
C LEU A 193 -8.74 10.60 11.34
N LYS A 194 -9.75 9.84 10.87
CA LYS A 194 -11.15 10.10 11.22
C LYS A 194 -11.39 9.89 12.71
N ARG A 195 -10.84 8.83 13.31
CA ARG A 195 -10.93 8.54 14.76
C ARG A 195 -10.38 9.69 15.61
N GLN A 196 -9.35 10.37 15.12
CA GLN A 196 -8.72 11.51 15.78
C GLN A 196 -9.39 12.86 15.47
N ASP A 197 -10.51 12.87 14.72
CA ASP A 197 -11.16 14.09 14.22
C ASP A 197 -10.25 14.98 13.35
N ARG A 198 -9.22 14.37 12.73
CA ARG A 198 -8.21 15.03 11.88
C ARG A 198 -8.47 14.85 10.39
N LEU A 199 -9.56 14.19 10.02
CA LEU A 199 -9.96 14.01 8.64
C LEU A 199 -11.19 14.87 8.33
N SER A 200 -10.96 15.99 7.63
CA SER A 200 -12.04 16.77 7.04
C SER A 200 -12.47 16.11 5.72
N MET A 201 -13.59 15.39 5.72
CA MET A 201 -14.22 14.92 4.48
C MET A 201 -15.18 16.00 3.98
N ASN A 202 -14.76 16.80 3.01
CA ASN A 202 -15.69 17.71 2.35
C ASN A 202 -16.60 16.89 1.41
N LYS A 203 -17.92 16.96 1.60
CA LYS A 203 -18.85 16.60 0.54
C LYS A 203 -18.67 17.64 -0.57
N VAL A 204 -18.26 17.20 -1.76
CA VAL A 204 -18.33 18.07 -2.94
C VAL A 204 -19.82 18.37 -3.17
N GLN A 205 -20.18 19.64 -3.19
CA GLN A 205 -21.56 20.11 -3.37
C GLN A 205 -22.15 19.55 -4.66
N GLU A 206 -23.40 19.10 -4.58
CA GLU A 206 -24.21 18.52 -5.67
C GLU A 206 -24.35 19.43 -6.89
#